data_AF-A0AAF0PZN6-F1
#
_entry.id   AF-A0AAF0PZN6-F1
#
_cell.length_a   1.000
_cell.length_b   1.000
_cell.length_c   1.000
_cell.angle_alpha   90.00
_cell.angle_beta   90.00
_cell.angle_gamma   90.00
#
_symmetry.space_group_name_H-M   'P 1'
#
loop_
_entity.id
_entity.type
_entity.pdbx_description
1 polymer ?
#
loop_
_entity_poly.entity_id
_entity_poly.type
_entity_poly.pdbx_seq_one_letter_code
_entity_poly.pdbx_strand_id
1 'polypeptide(L)'
;MQDNISQCQEFLSLFLPLDEVTIARIVGVIVRTQTDDKSVHSKLLADLCGNNTLEDLSQMTEWDADTFTYATKQLAPELNWATIMENLDHEGFYIPNEAAFYFLMSVYKHASQGHFPLRAICGSIWKNAEGQISLLKYAVSAPPEVFTFAHSGRQLSVLQAYVDVVNDHKVQIEHANHAWLCLDLLEVLCQLAERDHASSVRSILEHPLKYCPEVLLLGMAHINTASNHLQQEVSSAVIPILLQNADASGMIVHLWHVNPNILLRGLVDAMSTDPENMSRFLAACQEIKILSPILDMIPYPFGVRLAALASCKGLIDLEKWLSSNLNAYKDAFYEECIKFLKEVHLAAQVVTSNHFCSPNALRTIYLETSSTFLKVLQSHSGLVSSPHLSVEMDKLHVTYMGTNSRFKSSGSADLSSSDYYSEDIEAEANLYFHQLFSGQVTNDTMIRMLAHLKASTEKREQAIFRCMIVKLLTESFAKYPVRQLQMSAVLFGQTFRY
;
A
#
# COMPACT_ATOMS: atom_id res chain seq x y z
N MET A 1 39.55 -37.55 19.39
CA MET A 1 38.61 -38.02 18.35
C MET A 1 38.03 -39.38 18.70
N GLN A 2 38.84 -40.41 18.94
CA GLN A 2 38.33 -41.74 19.36
C GLN A 2 37.53 -41.70 20.68
N ASP A 3 38.02 -40.96 21.68
CA ASP A 3 37.34 -40.83 22.98
C ASP A 3 36.00 -40.08 22.89
N ASN A 4 35.89 -39.08 22.00
CA ASN A 4 34.63 -38.34 21.79
C ASN A 4 33.59 -39.20 21.08
N ILE A 5 34.03 -40.10 20.19
CA ILE A 5 33.14 -41.06 19.50
C ILE A 5 32.57 -42.06 20.50
N SER A 6 33.40 -42.64 21.38
CA SER A 6 32.94 -43.60 22.38
C SER A 6 31.95 -42.97 23.36
N GLN A 7 32.21 -41.75 23.82
CA GLN A 7 31.27 -41.04 24.69
C GLN A 7 29.95 -40.75 23.96
N CYS A 8 29.98 -40.32 22.69
CA CYS A 8 28.75 -40.10 21.90
C CYS A 8 27.96 -41.42 21.70
N GLN A 9 28.65 -42.54 21.50
CA GLN A 9 28.02 -43.85 21.39
C GLN A 9 27.36 -44.29 22.70
N GLU A 10 28.02 -44.07 23.84
CA GLU A 10 27.45 -44.33 25.16
C GLU A 10 26.19 -43.49 25.38
N PHE A 11 26.22 -42.20 25.05
CA PHE A 11 25.03 -41.34 25.13
C PHE A 11 23.89 -41.84 24.24
N LEU A 12 24.16 -42.12 22.96
CA LEU A 12 23.13 -42.61 22.03
C LEU A 12 22.58 -43.99 22.45
N SER A 13 23.40 -44.82 23.10
CA SER A 13 22.96 -46.14 23.56
C SER A 13 21.87 -46.08 24.64
N LEU A 14 21.77 -44.97 25.39
CA LEU A 14 20.71 -44.74 26.38
C LEU A 14 19.31 -44.67 25.75
N PHE A 15 19.23 -44.42 24.45
CA PHE A 15 17.99 -44.20 23.70
C PHE A 15 17.67 -45.34 22.72
N LEU A 16 18.27 -46.52 22.87
CA LEU A 16 17.98 -47.67 22.02
C LEU A 16 16.55 -48.22 22.28
N PRO A 17 15.81 -48.62 21.23
CA PRO A 17 16.19 -48.60 19.81
C PRO A 17 16.13 -47.19 19.21
N LEU A 18 17.15 -46.84 18.42
CA LEU A 18 17.19 -45.56 17.72
C LEU A 18 16.28 -45.63 16.49
N ASP A 19 15.20 -44.84 16.52
CA ASP A 19 14.34 -44.56 15.36
C ASP A 19 14.50 -43.10 14.91
N GLU A 20 13.91 -42.76 13.77
CA GLU A 20 14.04 -41.42 13.19
C GLU A 20 13.48 -40.31 14.11
N VAL A 21 12.43 -40.61 14.87
CA VAL A 21 11.79 -39.67 15.80
C VAL A 21 12.71 -39.38 16.99
N THR A 22 13.32 -40.42 17.55
CA THR A 22 14.23 -40.31 18.70
C THR A 22 15.47 -39.51 18.32
N ILE A 23 16.06 -39.79 17.15
CA ILE A 23 17.21 -39.03 16.66
C ILE A 23 16.83 -37.57 16.36
N ALA A 24 15.66 -37.31 15.77
CA ALA A 24 15.19 -35.94 15.55
C ALA A 24 15.10 -35.14 16.86
N ARG A 25 14.57 -35.75 17.93
CA ARG A 25 14.50 -35.13 19.26
C ARG A 25 15.87 -34.88 19.88
N ILE A 26 16.79 -35.85 19.77
CA ILE A 26 18.16 -35.71 20.26
C ILE A 26 18.87 -34.55 19.54
N VAL A 27 18.82 -34.54 18.20
CA VAL A 27 19.39 -33.47 17.38
C VAL A 27 18.76 -32.12 17.75
N GLY A 28 17.44 -32.07 17.89
CA GLY A 28 16.71 -30.86 18.26
C GLY A 28 17.14 -30.27 19.61
N VAL A 29 17.39 -31.11 20.60
CA VAL A 29 17.91 -30.65 21.90
C VAL A 29 19.35 -30.23 21.80
N ILE A 30 20.23 -31.00 21.16
CA ILE A 30 21.64 -30.62 20.98
C ILE A 30 21.72 -29.23 20.32
N VAL A 31 20.96 -29.01 19.24
CA VAL A 31 20.86 -27.73 18.53
C VAL A 31 20.38 -26.62 19.46
N ARG A 32 19.30 -26.85 20.23
CA ARG A 32 18.79 -25.87 21.18
C ARG A 32 19.79 -25.51 22.28
N THR A 33 20.64 -26.46 22.65
CA THR A 33 21.62 -26.26 23.72
C THR A 33 22.93 -25.60 23.29
N GLN A 34 23.11 -25.30 21.99
CA GLN A 34 24.23 -24.48 21.50
C GLN A 34 24.09 -22.98 21.82
N THR A 35 23.40 -22.66 22.91
CA THR A 35 23.35 -21.33 23.52
C THR A 35 24.59 -21.08 24.34
N ASP A 36 24.96 -19.81 24.51
CA ASP A 36 26.06 -19.40 25.41
C ASP A 36 25.80 -19.78 26.89
N ASP A 37 24.56 -20.11 27.26
CA ASP A 37 24.17 -20.47 28.62
C ASP A 37 24.29 -21.98 28.90
N LYS A 38 25.39 -22.36 29.56
CA LYS A 38 25.67 -23.75 29.98
C LYS A 38 24.65 -24.32 30.97
N SER A 39 23.88 -23.49 31.68
CA SER A 39 22.85 -23.96 32.62
C SER A 39 21.60 -24.50 31.93
N VAL A 40 21.29 -23.95 30.74
CA VAL A 40 20.20 -24.41 29.88
C VAL A 40 20.57 -25.74 29.22
N HIS A 41 21.84 -25.91 28.86
CA HIS A 41 22.38 -27.15 28.29
C HIS A 41 22.19 -28.35 29.22
N SER A 42 22.63 -28.26 30.48
CA SER A 42 22.53 -29.36 31.43
C SER A 42 21.09 -29.74 31.78
N LYS A 43 20.19 -28.76 31.87
CA LYS A 43 18.77 -29.01 32.18
C LYS A 43 18.04 -29.73 31.06
N LEU A 44 18.20 -29.27 29.80
CA LEU A 44 17.52 -29.89 28.65
C LEU A 44 18.02 -31.31 28.36
N LEU A 45 19.31 -31.56 28.57
CA LEU A 45 19.87 -32.92 28.48
C LEU A 45 19.35 -33.82 29.62
N ALA A 46 19.19 -33.30 30.83
CA ALA A 46 18.60 -34.03 31.95
C ALA A 46 17.13 -34.40 31.70
N ASP A 47 16.36 -33.48 31.11
CA ASP A 47 14.97 -33.70 30.72
C ASP A 47 14.85 -34.77 29.62
N LEU A 48 15.82 -34.86 28.70
CA LEU A 48 15.88 -35.96 27.72
C LEU A 48 16.23 -37.31 28.33
N CYS A 49 17.25 -37.35 29.21
CA CYS A 49 17.76 -38.60 29.80
C CYS A 49 16.96 -39.09 31.01
N GLY A 50 15.90 -38.39 31.44
CA GLY A 50 15.06 -38.81 32.56
C GLY A 50 15.74 -38.70 33.93
N ASN A 51 16.39 -37.56 34.23
CA ASN A 51 16.94 -37.14 35.53
C ASN A 51 17.98 -38.07 36.22
N ASN A 52 18.31 -39.24 35.67
CA ASN A 52 19.08 -40.28 36.39
C ASN A 52 20.56 -40.44 35.96
N THR A 53 21.05 -39.69 34.96
CA THR A 53 22.42 -39.86 34.41
C THR A 53 23.21 -38.54 34.32
N LEU A 54 23.19 -37.75 35.39
CA LEU A 54 23.62 -36.34 35.36
C LEU A 54 25.14 -36.11 35.46
N GLU A 55 25.90 -37.05 36.05
CA GLU A 55 27.29 -36.75 36.47
C GLU A 55 28.31 -36.84 35.31
N ASP A 56 28.15 -37.78 34.36
CA ASP A 56 29.10 -37.96 33.25
C ASP A 56 28.79 -37.14 31.98
N LEU A 57 27.53 -36.76 31.76
CA LEU A 57 27.10 -36.07 30.52
C LEU A 57 27.37 -34.56 30.51
N SER A 58 27.60 -33.96 31.68
CA SER A 58 27.91 -32.54 31.86
C SER A 58 29.23 -32.09 31.22
N GLN A 59 30.07 -33.04 30.77
CA GLN A 59 31.35 -32.78 30.11
C GLN A 59 31.23 -32.62 28.58
N MET A 60 30.11 -33.02 27.97
CA MET A 60 29.89 -32.88 26.52
C MET A 60 29.38 -31.48 26.16
N THR A 61 30.19 -30.46 26.42
CA THR A 61 29.79 -29.08 26.09
C THR A 61 30.01 -28.73 24.61
N GLU A 62 30.80 -29.52 23.88
CA GLU A 62 31.14 -29.29 22.47
C GLU A 62 30.73 -30.50 21.64
N TRP A 63 29.52 -30.44 21.08
CA TRP A 63 29.05 -31.43 20.12
C TRP A 63 29.68 -31.19 18.76
N ASP A 64 30.35 -32.21 18.23
CA ASP A 64 30.89 -32.22 16.88
C ASP A 64 29.96 -32.98 15.94
N ALA A 65 29.60 -32.36 14.82
CA ALA A 65 28.60 -32.90 13.89
C ALA A 65 29.09 -34.21 13.25
N ASP A 66 30.39 -34.31 12.96
CA ASP A 66 31.00 -35.47 12.32
C ASP A 66 30.99 -36.67 13.26
N THR A 67 31.43 -36.42 14.51
CA THR A 67 31.46 -37.40 15.58
C THR A 67 30.05 -37.94 15.89
N PHE A 68 29.07 -37.05 16.04
CA PHE A 68 27.67 -37.42 16.29
C PHE A 68 27.10 -38.26 15.15
N THR A 69 27.30 -37.83 13.91
CA THR A 69 26.77 -38.50 12.72
C THR A 69 27.40 -39.87 12.53
N TYR A 70 28.72 -39.97 12.74
CA TYR A 70 29.46 -41.22 12.66
C TYR A 70 28.98 -42.23 13.71
N ALA A 71 28.85 -41.80 14.97
CA ALA A 71 28.32 -42.64 16.05
C ALA A 71 26.90 -43.14 15.75
N THR A 72 26.02 -42.25 15.25
CA THR A 72 24.64 -42.60 14.89
C THR A 72 24.59 -43.65 13.78
N LYS A 73 25.40 -43.48 12.71
CA LYS A 73 25.46 -44.44 11.59
C LYS A 73 26.00 -45.81 12.00
N GLN A 74 26.89 -45.88 13.00
CA GLN A 74 27.36 -47.17 13.51
C GLN A 74 26.28 -47.92 14.29
N LEU A 75 25.46 -47.20 15.06
CA LEU A 75 24.41 -47.80 15.89
C LEU A 75 23.14 -48.13 15.09
N ALA A 76 22.80 -47.30 14.10
CA ALA A 76 21.59 -47.44 13.30
C ALA A 76 21.82 -47.00 11.84
N PRO A 77 22.38 -47.89 10.98
CA PRO A 77 22.74 -47.54 9.60
C PRO A 77 21.53 -47.41 8.65
N GLU A 78 20.38 -47.96 9.01
CA GLU A 78 19.17 -47.98 8.16
C GLU A 78 18.32 -46.70 8.25
N LEU A 79 18.68 -45.76 9.13
CA LEU A 79 17.89 -44.55 9.37
C LEU A 79 17.80 -43.65 8.15
N ASN A 80 16.58 -43.15 7.89
CA ASN A 80 16.36 -42.16 6.85
C ASN A 80 16.51 -40.73 7.39
N TRP A 81 17.64 -40.10 7.07
CA TRP A 81 17.92 -38.72 7.49
C TRP A 81 16.95 -37.66 6.95
N ALA A 82 16.30 -37.91 5.81
CA ALA A 82 15.23 -37.01 5.36
C ALA A 82 14.00 -37.09 6.29
N THR A 83 13.65 -38.30 6.71
CA THR A 83 12.55 -38.54 7.66
C THR A 83 12.90 -38.02 9.06
N ILE A 84 14.16 -38.06 9.48
CA ILE A 84 14.62 -37.39 10.72
C ILE A 84 14.33 -35.89 10.63
N MET A 85 14.69 -35.24 9.51
CA MET A 85 14.44 -33.80 9.34
C MET A 85 12.93 -33.48 9.27
N GLU A 86 12.11 -34.38 8.73
CA GLU A 86 10.64 -34.28 8.73
C GLU A 86 10.04 -34.39 10.15
N ASN A 87 10.76 -35.00 11.10
CA ASN A 87 10.33 -35.15 12.51
C ASN A 87 10.89 -34.06 13.45
N LEU A 88 11.46 -32.98 12.91
CA LEU A 88 11.87 -31.82 13.73
C LEU A 88 10.69 -31.00 14.27
N ASP A 89 9.47 -31.24 13.77
CA ASP A 89 8.23 -30.70 14.35
C ASP A 89 7.87 -31.43 15.65
N HIS A 90 8.58 -31.07 16.73
CA HIS A 90 8.29 -31.55 18.07
C HIS A 90 8.38 -30.42 19.09
N GLU A 91 7.73 -30.64 20.23
CA GLU A 91 7.81 -29.71 21.35
C GLU A 91 9.26 -29.55 21.82
N GLY A 92 9.67 -28.30 22.02
CA GLY A 92 11.00 -27.97 22.52
C GLY A 92 12.10 -27.84 21.46
N PHE A 93 11.83 -28.11 20.18
CA PHE A 93 12.75 -27.75 19.09
C PHE A 93 12.83 -26.21 18.94
N TYR A 94 14.04 -25.66 18.93
CA TYR A 94 14.28 -24.24 18.71
C TYR A 94 15.74 -24.00 18.32
N ILE A 95 15.98 -23.12 17.34
CA ILE A 95 17.33 -22.71 16.93
C ILE A 95 17.66 -21.34 17.54
N PRO A 96 18.61 -21.27 18.50
CA PRO A 96 18.88 -20.04 19.24
C PRO A 96 19.75 -19.03 18.49
N ASN A 97 20.66 -19.49 17.63
CA ASN A 97 21.65 -18.65 16.96
C ASN A 97 22.11 -19.29 15.63
N GLU A 98 22.92 -18.54 14.87
CA GLU A 98 23.45 -18.98 13.57
C GLU A 98 24.36 -20.21 13.70
N ALA A 99 25.17 -20.30 14.77
CA ALA A 99 26.04 -21.44 15.01
C ALA A 99 25.25 -22.76 15.18
N ALA A 100 24.15 -22.72 15.91
CA ALA A 100 23.25 -23.86 16.09
C ALA A 100 22.60 -24.30 14.76
N PHE A 101 22.23 -23.34 13.89
CA PHE A 101 21.76 -23.65 12.56
C PHE A 101 22.84 -24.33 11.71
N TYR A 102 24.07 -23.81 11.74
CA TYR A 102 25.20 -24.39 10.99
C TYR A 102 25.56 -25.78 11.49
N PHE A 103 25.48 -26.03 12.80
CA PHE A 103 25.62 -27.36 13.35
C PHE A 103 24.57 -28.33 12.80
N LEU A 104 23.28 -27.95 12.81
CA LEU A 104 22.21 -28.79 12.26
C LEU A 104 22.44 -29.11 10.77
N MET A 105 22.84 -28.11 9.98
CA MET A 105 23.15 -28.30 8.55
C MET A 105 24.39 -29.16 8.35
N SER A 106 25.40 -29.04 9.21
CA SER A 106 26.58 -29.90 9.20
C SER A 106 26.22 -31.35 9.50
N VAL A 107 25.37 -31.60 10.51
CA VAL A 107 24.87 -32.96 10.82
C VAL A 107 24.20 -33.56 9.58
N TYR A 108 23.29 -32.82 8.93
CA TYR A 108 22.63 -33.32 7.74
C TYR A 108 23.59 -33.57 6.56
N LYS A 109 24.56 -32.67 6.34
CA LYS A 109 25.56 -32.79 5.26
C LYS A 109 26.48 -34.01 5.43
N HIS A 110 26.88 -34.34 6.65
CA HIS A 110 27.69 -35.54 6.92
C HIS A 110 26.84 -36.82 6.92
N ALA A 111 25.56 -36.67 7.23
CA ALA A 111 24.62 -37.77 7.28
C ALA A 111 24.16 -38.23 5.89
N SER A 112 23.83 -37.28 5.02
CA SER A 112 23.20 -37.52 3.72
C SER A 112 24.05 -36.94 2.58
N GLN A 113 24.04 -37.61 1.43
CA GLN A 113 24.67 -37.13 0.20
C GLN A 113 23.72 -36.27 -0.66
N GLY A 114 22.44 -36.20 -0.28
CA GLY A 114 21.40 -35.45 -1.00
C GLY A 114 21.15 -34.06 -0.43
N HIS A 115 20.37 -33.25 -1.16
CA HIS A 115 19.93 -31.94 -0.68
C HIS A 115 19.00 -32.06 0.54
N PHE A 116 18.93 -30.99 1.34
CA PHE A 116 18.01 -30.93 2.48
C PHE A 116 16.55 -31.02 2.02
N PRO A 117 15.67 -31.81 2.69
CA PRO A 117 14.29 -31.95 2.27
C PRO A 117 13.49 -30.67 2.57
N LEU A 118 13.37 -29.75 1.60
CA LEU A 118 12.64 -28.49 1.80
C LEU A 118 11.19 -28.71 2.23
N ARG A 119 10.56 -29.80 1.81
CA ARG A 119 9.22 -30.19 2.27
C ARG A 119 9.12 -30.40 3.79
N ALA A 120 10.22 -30.74 4.47
CA ALA A 120 10.24 -30.88 5.91
C ALA A 120 9.96 -29.54 6.61
N ILE A 121 10.43 -28.43 6.03
CA ILE A 121 10.34 -27.09 6.63
C ILE A 121 9.32 -26.17 5.94
N CYS A 122 9.08 -26.37 4.65
CA CYS A 122 8.21 -25.54 3.80
C CYS A 122 6.99 -26.30 3.26
N GLY A 123 6.83 -27.59 3.60
CA GLY A 123 5.72 -28.40 3.08
C GLY A 123 4.42 -28.28 3.87
N SER A 124 4.50 -27.90 5.15
CA SER A 124 3.32 -27.68 6.00
C SER A 124 3.67 -26.80 7.20
N ILE A 125 2.65 -26.28 7.87
CA ILE A 125 2.82 -25.54 9.12
C ILE A 125 2.99 -26.53 10.27
N TRP A 126 4.12 -26.40 10.96
CA TRP A 126 4.47 -27.23 12.11
C TRP A 126 3.51 -26.96 13.28
N LYS A 127 3.35 -27.98 14.14
CA LYS A 127 2.69 -27.81 15.44
C LYS A 127 3.53 -26.89 16.33
N ASN A 128 4.86 -27.03 16.29
CA ASN A 128 5.80 -26.11 16.90
C ASN A 128 6.18 -24.98 15.91
N ALA A 129 5.28 -24.02 15.75
CA ALA A 129 5.47 -22.88 14.85
C ALA A 129 6.68 -22.01 15.23
N GLU A 130 6.98 -21.84 16.52
CA GLU A 130 8.17 -21.09 16.97
C GLU A 130 9.48 -21.77 16.52
N GLY A 131 9.53 -23.10 16.64
CA GLY A 131 10.64 -23.91 16.12
C GLY A 131 10.82 -23.74 14.62
N GLN A 132 9.72 -23.83 13.86
CA GLN A 132 9.74 -23.62 12.40
C GLN A 132 10.25 -22.23 12.04
N ILE A 133 9.73 -21.17 12.68
CA ILE A 133 10.15 -19.78 12.45
C ILE A 133 11.62 -19.59 12.78
N SER A 134 12.10 -20.17 13.89
CA SER A 134 13.51 -20.08 14.27
C SER A 134 14.43 -20.69 13.20
N LEU A 135 14.04 -21.84 12.63
CA LEU A 135 14.76 -22.48 11.53
C LEU A 135 14.74 -21.61 10.27
N LEU A 136 13.54 -21.18 9.84
CA LEU A 136 13.37 -20.39 8.64
C LEU A 136 14.16 -19.08 8.70
N LYS A 137 14.19 -18.41 9.85
CA LYS A 137 14.95 -17.17 10.08
C LYS A 137 16.42 -17.32 9.71
N TYR A 138 17.08 -18.40 10.12
CA TYR A 138 18.49 -18.63 9.77
C TYR A 138 18.66 -19.23 8.37
N ALA A 139 17.72 -20.08 7.93
CA ALA A 139 17.77 -20.67 6.60
C ALA A 139 17.74 -19.62 5.48
N VAL A 140 16.91 -18.58 5.60
CA VAL A 140 16.84 -17.53 4.55
C VAL A 140 18.08 -16.65 4.48
N SER A 141 18.84 -16.53 5.58
CA SER A 141 20.07 -15.73 5.65
C SER A 141 21.33 -16.55 5.42
N ALA A 142 21.23 -17.87 5.37
CA ALA A 142 22.37 -18.75 5.24
C ALA A 142 23.01 -18.66 3.84
N PRO A 143 24.34 -18.80 3.76
CA PRO A 143 25.04 -18.87 2.49
C PRO A 143 24.68 -20.18 1.74
N PRO A 144 24.68 -20.18 0.40
CA PRO A 144 24.23 -21.31 -0.42
C PRO A 144 25.02 -22.60 -0.18
N GLU A 145 26.27 -22.51 0.26
CA GLU A 145 27.12 -23.66 0.61
C GLU A 145 26.64 -24.39 1.87
N VAL A 146 25.91 -23.69 2.74
CA VAL A 146 25.33 -24.22 3.97
C VAL A 146 23.89 -24.65 3.74
N PHE A 147 23.08 -23.77 3.14
CA PHE A 147 21.67 -24.04 2.87
C PHE A 147 21.19 -23.31 1.63
N THR A 148 20.41 -23.99 0.80
CA THR A 148 19.86 -23.41 -0.43
C THR A 148 18.43 -23.90 -0.67
N PHE A 149 17.62 -23.01 -1.24
CA PHE A 149 16.26 -23.30 -1.70
C PHE A 149 16.22 -23.58 -3.21
N ALA A 150 17.40 -23.68 -3.86
CA ALA A 150 17.55 -23.83 -5.31
C ALA A 150 16.90 -25.11 -5.88
N HIS A 151 16.65 -26.12 -5.07
CA HIS A 151 16.00 -27.37 -5.46
C HIS A 151 14.50 -27.44 -5.10
N SER A 152 13.87 -26.31 -4.78
CA SER A 152 12.41 -26.24 -4.64
C SER A 152 11.72 -26.55 -5.98
N GLY A 153 10.65 -27.33 -5.94
CA GLY A 153 9.82 -27.63 -7.12
C GLY A 153 8.96 -26.45 -7.57
N ARG A 154 8.75 -25.45 -6.70
CA ARG A 154 7.95 -24.24 -6.98
C ARG A 154 8.82 -22.99 -6.84
N GLN A 155 9.54 -22.67 -7.90
CA GLN A 155 10.33 -21.44 -7.99
C GLN A 155 9.70 -20.41 -8.93
N LEU A 156 9.94 -19.14 -8.62
CA LEU A 156 9.65 -18.01 -9.50
C LEU A 156 10.53 -18.07 -10.75
N SER A 157 10.03 -18.68 -11.81
CA SER A 157 10.72 -18.80 -13.11
C SER A 157 10.93 -17.47 -13.83
N VAL A 158 10.07 -16.49 -13.57
CA VAL A 158 10.01 -15.21 -14.31
C VAL A 158 11.20 -14.31 -14.00
N LEU A 159 11.71 -14.35 -12.76
CA LEU A 159 12.86 -13.54 -12.36
C LEU A 159 14.17 -14.09 -12.87
N GLN A 160 14.30 -15.38 -13.18
CA GLN A 160 15.51 -15.90 -13.81
C GLN A 160 15.76 -15.14 -15.13
N ALA A 161 14.72 -14.93 -15.94
CA ALA A 161 14.83 -14.19 -17.19
C ALA A 161 14.99 -12.66 -17.03
N TYR A 162 14.46 -12.05 -15.96
CA TYR A 162 14.59 -10.61 -15.71
C TYR A 162 15.95 -10.25 -15.08
N VAL A 163 16.44 -11.09 -14.16
CA VAL A 163 17.77 -11.00 -13.53
C VAL A 163 18.88 -11.30 -14.54
N ASP A 164 18.66 -12.22 -15.49
CA ASP A 164 19.63 -12.46 -16.58
C ASP A 164 19.77 -11.26 -17.54
N VAL A 165 18.75 -10.39 -17.64
CA VAL A 165 18.78 -9.16 -18.46
C VAL A 165 19.40 -7.99 -17.69
N VAL A 166 19.07 -7.84 -16.40
CA VAL A 166 19.67 -6.85 -15.51
C VAL A 166 20.94 -7.47 -14.92
N ASN A 167 21.99 -7.51 -15.74
CA ASN A 167 23.29 -8.12 -15.47
C ASN A 167 24.10 -7.36 -14.37
N ASP A 168 23.48 -7.12 -13.21
CA ASP A 168 24.05 -6.40 -12.09
C ASP A 168 24.58 -7.40 -11.04
N HIS A 169 25.87 -7.33 -10.76
CA HIS A 169 26.57 -8.25 -9.85
C HIS A 169 26.01 -8.15 -8.41
N LYS A 170 25.31 -7.07 -8.06
CA LYS A 170 24.59 -6.93 -6.78
C LYS A 170 23.41 -7.89 -6.65
N VAL A 171 22.64 -8.10 -7.72
CA VAL A 171 21.42 -8.91 -7.71
C VAL A 171 21.75 -10.39 -7.50
N GLN A 172 22.90 -10.85 -8.00
CA GLN A 172 23.37 -12.23 -7.79
C GLN A 172 23.73 -12.53 -6.32
N ILE A 173 24.23 -11.54 -5.57
CA ILE A 173 24.59 -11.71 -4.15
C ILE A 173 23.33 -11.71 -3.26
N GLU A 174 22.34 -10.89 -3.61
CA GLU A 174 21.09 -10.76 -2.84
C GLU A 174 20.13 -11.97 -2.97
N HIS A 175 20.38 -12.86 -3.94
CA HIS A 175 19.62 -14.09 -4.18
C HIS A 175 20.44 -15.38 -4.01
N ALA A 176 21.61 -15.31 -3.35
CA ALA A 176 22.60 -16.39 -3.36
C ALA A 176 22.02 -17.78 -3.01
N ASN A 177 21.12 -17.88 -2.02
CA ASN A 177 20.51 -19.14 -1.58
C ASN A 177 19.10 -19.40 -2.15
N HIS A 178 18.59 -18.58 -3.07
CA HIS A 178 17.27 -18.71 -3.72
C HIS A 178 16.05 -18.66 -2.77
N ALA A 179 16.20 -18.21 -1.53
CA ALA A 179 15.11 -18.16 -0.55
C ALA A 179 13.87 -17.43 -1.09
N TRP A 180 14.04 -16.18 -1.53
CA TRP A 180 12.92 -15.32 -1.97
C TRP A 180 12.34 -15.71 -3.34
N LEU A 181 12.94 -16.70 -4.02
CA LEU A 181 12.40 -17.31 -5.24
C LEU A 181 11.55 -18.55 -4.94
N CYS A 182 11.66 -19.12 -3.73
CA CYS A 182 10.94 -20.31 -3.30
C CYS A 182 9.50 -19.97 -2.87
N LEU A 183 8.52 -20.38 -3.66
CA LEU A 183 7.12 -20.11 -3.37
C LEU A 183 6.61 -20.89 -2.15
N ASP A 184 7.12 -22.10 -1.90
CA ASP A 184 6.75 -22.89 -0.72
C ASP A 184 7.17 -22.19 0.58
N LEU A 185 8.33 -21.53 0.58
CA LEU A 185 8.78 -20.71 1.71
C LEU A 185 7.83 -19.54 1.95
N LEU A 186 7.53 -18.77 0.89
CA LEU A 186 6.66 -17.60 0.99
C LEU A 186 5.25 -17.98 1.46
N GLU A 187 4.72 -19.11 0.97
CA GLU A 187 3.43 -19.65 1.40
C GLU A 187 3.41 -20.00 2.88
N VAL A 188 4.44 -20.69 3.37
CA VAL A 188 4.56 -21.02 4.80
C VAL A 188 4.70 -19.77 5.66
N LEU A 189 5.50 -18.78 5.24
CA LEU A 189 5.61 -17.50 5.97
C LEU A 189 4.26 -16.78 6.05
N CYS A 190 3.48 -16.75 4.96
CA CYS A 190 2.15 -16.16 4.96
C CYS A 190 1.20 -16.90 5.91
N GLN A 191 1.18 -18.23 5.87
CA GLN A 191 0.33 -19.06 6.73
C GLN A 191 0.74 -18.96 8.22
N LEU A 192 2.04 -18.83 8.53
CA LEU A 192 2.52 -18.58 9.89
C LEU A 192 2.10 -17.20 10.40
N ALA A 193 2.15 -16.17 9.56
CA ALA A 193 1.69 -14.84 9.92
C ALA A 193 0.19 -14.81 10.24
N GLU A 194 -0.63 -15.63 9.57
CA GLU A 194 -2.07 -15.79 9.83
C GLU A 194 -2.38 -16.54 11.14
N ARG A 195 -1.39 -17.19 11.75
CA ARG A 195 -1.51 -17.94 13.02
C ARG A 195 -0.78 -17.23 14.16
N ASP A 196 -1.03 -15.93 14.33
CA ASP A 196 -0.51 -15.09 15.42
C ASP A 196 1.03 -14.90 15.47
N HIS A 197 1.77 -15.34 14.45
CA HIS A 197 3.22 -15.13 14.37
C HIS A 197 3.63 -14.02 13.40
N ALA A 198 2.72 -13.08 13.09
CA ALA A 198 2.96 -12.00 12.14
C ALA A 198 4.19 -11.13 12.49
N SER A 199 4.44 -10.84 13.77
CA SER A 199 5.60 -10.03 14.19
C SER A 199 6.94 -10.71 13.86
N SER A 200 7.06 -12.00 14.16
CA SER A 200 8.25 -12.79 13.86
C SER A 200 8.47 -12.91 12.35
N VAL A 201 7.40 -13.16 11.58
CA VAL A 201 7.49 -13.21 10.12
C VAL A 201 7.88 -11.86 9.52
N ARG A 202 7.33 -10.73 10.02
CA ARG A 202 7.74 -9.39 9.57
C ARG A 202 9.24 -9.15 9.78
N SER A 203 9.81 -9.60 10.91
CA SER A 203 11.26 -9.49 11.14
C SER A 203 12.09 -10.25 10.10
N ILE A 204 11.59 -11.39 9.60
CA ILE A 204 12.22 -12.15 8.53
C ILE A 204 12.14 -11.38 7.19
N LEU A 205 11.03 -10.66 6.96
CA LEU A 205 10.81 -9.89 5.73
C LEU A 205 11.48 -8.51 5.70
N GLU A 206 12.04 -8.01 6.81
CA GLU A 206 12.73 -6.71 6.83
C GLU A 206 13.89 -6.64 5.82
N HIS A 207 14.68 -7.72 5.73
CA HIS A 207 15.80 -7.78 4.80
C HIS A 207 15.34 -7.74 3.33
N PRO A 208 14.48 -8.64 2.83
CA PRO A 208 14.05 -8.58 1.43
C PRO A 208 13.27 -7.31 1.09
N LEU A 209 12.51 -6.71 2.02
CA LEU A 209 11.87 -5.41 1.78
C LEU A 209 12.86 -4.27 1.52
N LYS A 210 14.05 -4.35 2.09
CA LYS A 210 15.09 -3.31 1.95
C LYS A 210 15.98 -3.53 0.73
N TYR A 211 16.36 -4.77 0.47
CA TYR A 211 17.37 -5.09 -0.55
C TYR A 211 16.76 -5.59 -1.85
N CYS A 212 15.71 -6.41 -1.81
CA CYS A 212 15.06 -6.98 -3.00
C CYS A 212 13.51 -6.92 -2.94
N PRO A 213 12.92 -5.72 -2.74
CA PRO A 213 11.48 -5.56 -2.54
C PRO A 213 10.65 -6.03 -3.74
N GLU A 214 11.20 -5.81 -4.94
CA GLU A 214 10.63 -6.19 -6.23
C GLU A 214 10.42 -7.72 -6.34
N VAL A 215 11.44 -8.48 -5.95
CA VAL A 215 11.41 -9.95 -5.95
C VAL A 215 10.42 -10.48 -4.93
N LEU A 216 10.43 -9.89 -3.73
CA LEU A 216 9.49 -10.26 -2.69
C LEU A 216 8.04 -10.04 -3.13
N LEU A 217 7.73 -8.87 -3.71
CA LEU A 217 6.38 -8.57 -4.17
C LEU A 217 5.92 -9.54 -5.26
N LEU A 218 6.78 -9.84 -6.24
CA LEU A 218 6.48 -10.83 -7.28
C LEU A 218 6.22 -12.21 -6.69
N GLY A 219 7.01 -12.64 -5.72
CA GLY A 219 6.80 -13.89 -5.01
C GLY A 219 5.46 -13.92 -4.28
N MET A 220 5.19 -12.89 -3.47
CA MET A 220 3.92 -12.74 -2.74
C MET A 220 2.71 -12.69 -3.68
N ALA A 221 2.86 -12.17 -4.91
CA ALA A 221 1.79 -12.14 -5.89
C ALA A 221 1.30 -13.53 -6.33
N HIS A 222 2.19 -14.54 -6.32
CA HIS A 222 1.86 -15.93 -6.67
C HIS A 222 1.27 -16.73 -5.50
N ILE A 223 1.27 -16.17 -4.30
CA ILE A 223 0.75 -16.83 -3.11
C ILE A 223 -0.65 -16.31 -2.81
N ASN A 224 -1.59 -17.25 -2.60
CA ASN A 224 -2.94 -16.93 -2.18
C ASN A 224 -3.25 -17.68 -0.89
N THR A 225 -3.41 -16.94 0.22
CA THR A 225 -3.82 -17.47 1.52
C THR A 225 -5.24 -17.04 1.88
N ALA A 226 -5.74 -17.43 3.05
CA ALA A 226 -7.11 -17.14 3.45
C ALA A 226 -7.36 -15.64 3.67
N SER A 227 -6.37 -14.90 4.19
CA SER A 227 -6.49 -13.47 4.50
C SER A 227 -5.71 -12.56 3.54
N ASN A 228 -4.61 -13.06 2.97
CA ASN A 228 -3.65 -12.29 2.19
C ASN A 228 -3.11 -11.01 2.89
N HIS A 229 -3.17 -10.93 4.23
CA HIS A 229 -2.78 -9.72 4.96
C HIS A 229 -1.30 -9.36 4.76
N LEU A 230 -0.40 -10.34 4.84
CA LEU A 230 1.03 -10.11 4.66
C LEU A 230 1.37 -9.66 3.24
N GLN A 231 0.72 -10.28 2.25
CA GLN A 231 0.86 -9.94 0.85
C GLN A 231 0.37 -8.51 0.57
N GLN A 232 -0.72 -8.09 1.20
CA GLN A 232 -1.20 -6.72 1.14
C GLN A 232 -0.20 -5.75 1.79
N GLU A 233 0.34 -6.04 2.97
CA GLU A 233 1.37 -5.21 3.62
C GLU A 233 2.61 -5.02 2.72
N VAL A 234 3.09 -6.10 2.12
CA VAL A 234 4.21 -6.05 1.15
C VAL A 234 3.83 -5.22 -0.07
N SER A 235 2.63 -5.38 -0.62
CA SER A 235 2.15 -4.59 -1.75
C SER A 235 2.11 -3.09 -1.46
N SER A 236 1.54 -2.70 -0.32
CA SER A 236 1.43 -1.29 0.09
C SER A 236 2.80 -0.66 0.35
N ALA A 237 3.79 -1.45 0.76
CA ALA A 237 5.16 -0.97 0.95
C ALA A 237 5.95 -0.84 -0.37
N VAL A 238 5.79 -1.79 -1.30
CA VAL A 238 6.65 -1.90 -2.49
C VAL A 238 6.08 -1.16 -3.72
N ILE A 239 4.77 -1.16 -3.93
CA ILE A 239 4.14 -0.51 -5.10
C ILE A 239 4.49 0.99 -5.21
N PRO A 240 4.48 1.80 -4.13
CA PRO A 240 4.89 3.21 -4.23
C PRO A 240 6.33 3.39 -4.70
N ILE A 241 7.23 2.47 -4.35
CA ILE A 241 8.64 2.48 -4.76
C ILE A 241 8.73 2.13 -6.25
N LEU A 242 8.01 1.10 -6.69
CA LEU A 242 7.93 0.70 -8.10
C LEU A 242 7.41 1.83 -8.98
N LEU A 243 6.38 2.57 -8.56
CA LEU A 243 5.83 3.68 -9.34
C LEU A 243 6.81 4.84 -9.53
N GLN A 244 7.80 5.00 -8.63
CA GLN A 244 8.85 6.01 -8.75
C GLN A 244 9.96 5.57 -9.71
N ASN A 245 10.08 4.27 -9.98
CA ASN A 245 11.07 3.72 -10.90
C ASN A 245 10.50 3.67 -12.33
N ALA A 246 11.09 4.45 -13.24
CA ALA A 246 10.63 4.51 -14.63
C ALA A 246 10.80 3.19 -15.39
N ASP A 247 11.77 2.36 -14.99
CA ASP A 247 12.10 1.09 -15.65
C ASP A 247 11.25 -0.09 -15.11
N ALA A 248 10.40 0.15 -14.10
CA ALA A 248 9.59 -0.87 -13.45
C ALA A 248 8.24 -1.14 -14.17
N SER A 249 8.00 -0.55 -15.34
CA SER A 249 6.75 -0.73 -16.09
C SER A 249 6.47 -2.21 -16.39
N GLY A 250 7.49 -2.96 -16.82
CA GLY A 250 7.43 -4.40 -17.09
C GLY A 250 6.97 -5.22 -15.87
N MET A 251 7.37 -4.82 -14.67
CA MET A 251 6.94 -5.49 -13.44
C MET A 251 5.46 -5.27 -13.14
N ILE A 252 4.95 -4.06 -13.39
CA ILE A 252 3.53 -3.75 -13.25
C ILE A 252 2.71 -4.60 -14.22
N VAL A 253 3.18 -4.80 -15.47
CA VAL A 253 2.56 -5.74 -16.42
C VAL A 253 2.46 -7.12 -15.79
N HIS A 254 3.58 -7.60 -15.26
CA HIS A 254 3.66 -8.95 -14.77
C HIS A 254 2.72 -9.17 -13.57
N LEU A 255 2.74 -8.24 -12.61
CA LEU A 255 1.84 -8.25 -11.46
C LEU A 255 0.36 -8.25 -11.88
N TRP A 256 0.01 -7.50 -12.93
CA TRP A 256 -1.35 -7.50 -13.46
C TRP A 256 -1.78 -8.88 -13.99
N HIS A 257 -0.90 -9.62 -14.67
CA HIS A 257 -1.23 -10.94 -15.19
C HIS A 257 -1.27 -12.03 -14.11
N VAL A 258 -0.46 -11.90 -13.06
CA VAL A 258 -0.40 -12.88 -11.96
C VAL A 258 -1.51 -12.64 -10.95
N ASN A 259 -1.61 -11.42 -10.41
CA ASN A 259 -2.56 -11.09 -9.36
C ASN A 259 -2.99 -9.61 -9.41
N PRO A 260 -4.07 -9.31 -10.18
CA PRO A 260 -4.63 -7.96 -10.29
C PRO A 260 -5.01 -7.35 -8.93
N ASN A 261 -5.50 -8.16 -7.99
CA ASN A 261 -6.03 -7.65 -6.72
C ASN A 261 -4.92 -7.09 -5.82
N ILE A 262 -3.76 -7.77 -5.77
CA ILE A 262 -2.60 -7.30 -5.00
C ILE A 262 -2.08 -5.99 -5.59
N LEU A 263 -2.01 -5.88 -6.92
CA LEU A 263 -1.61 -4.66 -7.61
C LEU A 263 -2.60 -3.52 -7.32
N LEU A 264 -3.90 -3.73 -7.56
CA LEU A 264 -4.93 -2.71 -7.34
C LEU A 264 -4.96 -2.23 -5.90
N ARG A 265 -4.77 -3.12 -4.92
CA ARG A 265 -4.73 -2.72 -3.51
C ARG A 265 -3.51 -1.84 -3.19
N GLY A 266 -2.32 -2.25 -3.61
CA GLY A 266 -1.11 -1.46 -3.37
C GLY A 266 -1.15 -0.10 -4.09
N LEU A 267 -1.79 -0.04 -5.25
CA LEU A 267 -2.02 1.23 -5.97
C LEU A 267 -2.96 2.16 -5.22
N VAL A 268 -4.08 1.63 -4.70
CA VAL A 268 -5.02 2.38 -3.86
C VAL A 268 -4.30 3.01 -2.67
N ASP A 269 -3.44 2.25 -2.00
CA ASP A 269 -2.67 2.73 -0.86
C ASP A 269 -1.59 3.76 -1.28
N ALA A 270 -0.92 3.52 -2.41
CA ALA A 270 0.08 4.43 -2.97
C ALA A 270 -0.51 5.80 -3.37
N MET A 271 -1.69 5.78 -3.99
CA MET A 271 -2.42 6.99 -4.41
C MET A 271 -3.01 7.77 -3.23
N SER A 272 -3.36 7.06 -2.15
CA SER A 272 -3.82 7.69 -0.90
C SER A 272 -2.68 8.41 -0.18
N THR A 273 -1.44 7.95 -0.36
CA THR A 273 -0.24 8.52 0.28
C THR A 273 0.30 9.72 -0.50
N ASP A 274 0.47 9.58 -1.82
CA ASP A 274 0.94 10.66 -2.71
C ASP A 274 0.04 10.75 -3.95
N PRO A 275 -0.69 11.87 -4.14
CA PRO A 275 -1.51 12.10 -5.33
C PRO A 275 -0.75 12.03 -6.66
N GLU A 276 0.56 12.33 -6.69
CA GLU A 276 1.36 12.28 -7.92
C GLU A 276 1.50 10.86 -8.47
N ASN A 277 1.39 9.84 -7.61
CA ASN A 277 1.40 8.43 -8.01
C ASN A 277 0.28 8.09 -9.01
N MET A 278 -0.83 8.83 -9.00
CA MET A 278 -1.89 8.70 -10.00
C MET A 278 -1.37 8.96 -11.43
N SER A 279 -0.49 9.94 -11.59
CA SER A 279 0.08 10.30 -12.89
C SER A 279 1.10 9.30 -13.40
N ARG A 280 1.93 8.77 -12.49
CA ARG A 280 2.91 7.71 -12.75
C ARG A 280 2.21 6.41 -13.11
N PHE A 281 1.18 6.05 -12.36
CA PHE A 281 0.37 4.88 -12.62
C PHE A 281 -0.34 4.94 -13.98
N LEU A 282 -0.91 6.10 -14.35
CA LEU A 282 -1.51 6.25 -15.67
C LEU A 282 -0.49 6.08 -16.80
N ALA A 283 0.74 6.57 -16.62
CA ALA A 283 1.81 6.38 -17.61
C ALA A 283 2.14 4.90 -17.79
N ALA A 284 2.28 4.14 -16.69
CA ALA A 284 2.47 2.69 -16.75
C ALA A 284 1.29 1.99 -17.44
N CYS A 285 0.04 2.35 -17.12
CA CYS A 285 -1.14 1.77 -17.76
C CYS A 285 -1.17 1.99 -19.29
N GLN A 286 -0.66 3.14 -19.75
CA GLN A 286 -0.63 3.49 -21.17
C GLN A 286 0.38 2.65 -21.94
N GLU A 287 1.58 2.46 -21.40
CA GLU A 287 2.63 1.64 -22.02
C GLU A 287 2.14 0.19 -22.23
N ILE A 288 1.36 -0.30 -21.28
CA ILE A 288 0.94 -1.70 -21.19
C ILE A 288 -0.44 -1.93 -21.85
N LYS A 289 -1.18 -0.85 -22.14
CA LYS A 289 -2.54 -0.87 -22.72
C LYS A 289 -3.59 -1.62 -21.87
N ILE A 290 -3.46 -1.57 -20.54
CA ILE A 290 -4.38 -2.22 -19.57
C ILE A 290 -5.34 -1.23 -18.88
N LEU A 291 -5.45 -0.01 -19.39
CA LEU A 291 -6.25 1.05 -18.75
C LEU A 291 -7.74 0.69 -18.61
N SER A 292 -8.37 0.08 -19.63
CA SER A 292 -9.79 -0.25 -19.55
C SER A 292 -10.11 -1.36 -18.53
N PRO A 293 -9.41 -2.52 -18.52
CA PRO A 293 -9.62 -3.51 -17.46
C PRO A 293 -9.40 -2.98 -16.04
N ILE A 294 -8.44 -2.06 -15.86
CA ILE A 294 -8.18 -1.45 -14.54
C ILE A 294 -9.35 -0.58 -14.10
N LEU A 295 -9.88 0.25 -15.00
CA LEU A 295 -11.03 1.11 -14.69
C LEU A 295 -12.29 0.32 -14.33
N ASP A 296 -12.43 -0.90 -14.85
CA ASP A 296 -13.55 -1.79 -14.54
C ASP A 296 -13.43 -2.46 -13.15
N MET A 297 -12.21 -2.60 -12.62
CA MET A 297 -11.95 -3.30 -11.35
C MET A 297 -11.64 -2.37 -10.17
N ILE A 298 -11.13 -1.17 -10.42
CA ILE A 298 -10.69 -0.26 -9.37
C ILE A 298 -11.87 0.34 -8.59
N PRO A 299 -11.75 0.57 -7.27
CA PRO A 299 -12.81 1.23 -6.50
C PRO A 299 -13.16 2.63 -7.05
N TYR A 300 -14.45 2.98 -7.01
CA TYR A 300 -14.97 4.21 -7.61
C TYR A 300 -14.21 5.50 -7.26
N PRO A 301 -13.78 5.75 -6.01
CA PRO A 301 -13.05 6.97 -5.69
C PRO A 301 -11.78 7.14 -6.54
N PHE A 302 -11.04 6.06 -6.75
CA PHE A 302 -9.81 6.10 -7.53
C PHE A 302 -10.09 6.03 -9.02
N GLY A 303 -11.09 5.25 -9.45
CA GLY A 303 -11.50 5.15 -10.85
C GLY A 303 -11.94 6.48 -11.43
N VAL A 304 -12.73 7.28 -10.70
CA VAL A 304 -13.18 8.62 -11.12
C VAL A 304 -11.99 9.57 -11.35
N ARG A 305 -11.02 9.57 -10.44
CA ARG A 305 -9.81 10.41 -10.53
C ARG A 305 -8.90 9.97 -11.68
N LEU A 306 -8.70 8.66 -11.84
CA LEU A 306 -7.92 8.09 -12.93
C LEU A 306 -8.56 8.37 -14.29
N ALA A 307 -9.88 8.24 -14.40
CA ALA A 307 -10.64 8.53 -15.62
C ALA A 307 -10.55 10.02 -16.00
N ALA A 308 -10.66 10.94 -15.03
CA ALA A 308 -10.48 12.36 -15.27
C ALA A 308 -9.07 12.65 -15.85
N LEU A 309 -8.04 12.08 -15.24
CA LEU A 309 -6.67 12.23 -15.70
C LEU A 309 -6.44 11.63 -17.10
N ALA A 310 -6.98 10.43 -17.36
CA ALA A 310 -6.91 9.76 -18.64
C ALA A 310 -7.62 10.57 -19.76
N SER A 311 -8.74 11.22 -19.43
CA SER A 311 -9.49 12.07 -20.36
C SER A 311 -8.69 13.28 -20.82
N CYS A 312 -8.00 13.99 -19.91
CA CYS A 312 -7.17 15.14 -20.30
C CYS A 312 -5.98 14.74 -21.17
N LYS A 313 -5.52 13.48 -21.09
CA LYS A 313 -4.51 12.92 -22.01
C LYS A 313 -5.10 12.35 -23.30
N GLY A 314 -6.42 12.43 -23.52
CA GLY A 314 -7.10 11.90 -24.70
C GLY A 314 -7.15 10.37 -24.78
N LEU A 315 -6.96 9.66 -23.66
CA LEU A 315 -6.92 8.20 -23.62
C LEU A 315 -8.31 7.57 -23.53
N ILE A 316 -9.29 8.30 -22.99
CA ILE A 316 -10.68 7.83 -22.85
C ILE A 316 -11.67 8.94 -23.22
N ASP A 317 -12.85 8.53 -23.69
CA ASP A 317 -14.02 9.41 -23.77
C ASP A 317 -14.74 9.42 -22.41
N LEU A 318 -14.51 10.49 -21.65
CA LEU A 318 -15.04 10.64 -20.30
C LEU A 318 -16.58 10.71 -20.29
N GLU A 319 -17.21 11.35 -21.27
CA GLU A 319 -18.67 11.48 -21.31
C GLU A 319 -19.33 10.11 -21.50
N LYS A 320 -18.79 9.31 -22.43
CA LYS A 320 -19.25 7.94 -22.66
C LYS A 320 -18.97 7.02 -21.46
N TRP A 321 -17.78 7.11 -20.86
CA TRP A 321 -17.38 6.28 -19.72
C TRP A 321 -18.24 6.58 -18.48
N LEU A 322 -18.45 7.87 -18.16
CA LEU A 322 -19.32 8.28 -17.05
C LEU A 322 -20.75 7.82 -17.25
N SER A 323 -21.31 8.03 -18.44
CA SER A 323 -22.68 7.61 -18.76
C SER A 323 -22.85 6.09 -18.61
N SER A 324 -21.87 5.31 -19.05
CA SER A 324 -21.92 3.84 -18.93
C SER A 324 -21.91 3.39 -17.46
N ASN A 325 -21.04 3.97 -16.64
CA ASN A 325 -20.93 3.64 -15.21
C ASN A 325 -22.14 4.12 -14.38
N LEU A 326 -22.70 5.29 -14.70
CA LEU A 326 -23.92 5.80 -14.07
C LEU A 326 -25.13 4.90 -14.35
N ASN A 327 -25.25 4.38 -15.58
CA ASN A 327 -26.30 3.43 -15.93
C ASN A 327 -26.14 2.08 -15.22
N ALA A 328 -24.90 1.60 -15.06
CA ALA A 328 -24.61 0.33 -14.42
C ALA A 328 -24.77 0.37 -12.89
N TYR A 329 -24.22 1.40 -12.24
CA TYR A 329 -24.04 1.45 -10.77
C TYR A 329 -24.93 2.48 -10.05
N LYS A 330 -25.64 3.34 -10.80
CA LYS A 330 -26.68 4.26 -10.30
C LYS A 330 -26.20 5.13 -9.12
N ASP A 331 -26.98 5.20 -8.06
CA ASP A 331 -26.80 6.10 -6.90
C ASP A 331 -25.39 6.01 -6.27
N ALA A 332 -24.80 4.82 -6.14
CA ALA A 332 -23.50 4.65 -5.50
C ALA A 332 -22.37 5.36 -6.26
N PHE A 333 -22.37 5.24 -7.60
CA PHE A 333 -21.39 5.92 -8.45
C PHE A 333 -21.69 7.42 -8.59
N TYR A 334 -22.98 7.77 -8.62
CA TYR A 334 -23.43 9.16 -8.65
C TYR A 334 -22.94 9.95 -7.42
N GLU A 335 -23.08 9.36 -6.22
CA GLU A 335 -22.60 9.94 -4.97
C GLU A 335 -21.08 10.17 -4.98
N GLU A 336 -20.31 9.21 -5.49
CA GLU A 336 -18.86 9.34 -5.57
C GLU A 336 -18.43 10.45 -6.54
N CYS A 337 -19.13 10.62 -7.66
CA CYS A 337 -18.90 11.73 -8.59
C CYS A 337 -19.19 13.09 -7.94
N ILE A 338 -20.25 13.19 -7.12
CA ILE A 338 -20.54 14.40 -6.32
C ILE A 338 -19.40 14.67 -5.33
N LYS A 339 -18.92 13.66 -4.60
CA LYS A 339 -17.80 13.79 -3.65
C LYS A 339 -16.54 14.31 -4.35
N PHE A 340 -16.18 13.72 -5.48
CA PHE A 340 -15.07 14.18 -6.31
C PHE A 340 -15.19 15.66 -6.68
N LEU A 341 -16.35 16.09 -7.21
CA LEU A 341 -16.58 17.50 -7.57
C LEU A 341 -16.47 18.45 -6.37
N LYS A 342 -16.99 18.08 -5.20
CA LYS A 342 -16.86 18.88 -3.98
C LYS A 342 -15.40 19.04 -3.57
N GLU A 343 -14.62 17.97 -3.61
CA GLU A 343 -13.20 18.02 -3.26
C GLU A 343 -12.40 18.91 -4.21
N VAL A 344 -12.62 18.77 -5.53
CA VAL A 344 -11.97 19.62 -6.54
C VAL A 344 -12.32 21.09 -6.31
N HIS A 345 -13.58 21.39 -6.01
CA HIS A 345 -14.04 22.74 -5.73
C HIS A 345 -13.41 23.34 -4.46
N LEU A 346 -13.41 22.59 -3.35
CA LEU A 346 -12.80 23.01 -2.09
C LEU A 346 -11.30 23.28 -2.28
N ALA A 347 -10.60 22.39 -3.00
CA ALA A 347 -9.19 22.56 -3.31
C ALA A 347 -8.92 23.82 -4.15
N ALA A 348 -9.83 24.22 -5.03
CA ALA A 348 -9.72 25.44 -5.82
C ALA A 348 -9.88 26.71 -4.96
N GLN A 349 -10.81 26.71 -4.00
CA GLN A 349 -11.02 27.86 -3.10
C GLN A 349 -9.83 28.13 -2.18
N VAL A 350 -9.19 27.09 -1.64
CA VAL A 350 -8.05 27.23 -0.72
C VAL A 350 -6.85 27.95 -1.36
N VAL A 351 -6.61 27.74 -2.66
CA VAL A 351 -5.53 28.42 -3.40
C VAL A 351 -5.85 29.90 -3.62
N THR A 352 -7.12 30.26 -3.83
CA THR A 352 -7.52 31.68 -3.96
C THR A 352 -7.31 32.48 -2.67
N SER A 353 -7.18 31.82 -1.52
CA SER A 353 -6.88 32.46 -0.23
C SER A 353 -5.39 32.49 0.11
N ASN A 354 -4.58 31.61 -0.47
CA ASN A 354 -3.13 31.51 -0.21
C ASN A 354 -2.33 31.75 -1.50
N HIS A 355 -1.95 33.00 -1.75
CA HIS A 355 -1.16 33.47 -2.90
C HIS A 355 0.27 32.89 -3.03
N PHE A 356 0.68 31.98 -2.14
CA PHE A 356 2.04 31.41 -2.11
C PHE A 356 2.15 29.95 -2.60
N CYS A 357 1.05 29.33 -3.00
CA CYS A 357 1.06 27.93 -3.47
C CYS A 357 0.83 27.86 -4.98
N SER A 358 1.82 27.35 -5.75
CA SER A 358 1.60 27.05 -7.17
C SER A 358 0.49 26.00 -7.31
N PRO A 359 -0.40 26.11 -8.32
CA PRO A 359 -1.42 25.10 -8.56
C PRO A 359 -0.74 23.80 -8.99
N ASN A 360 -0.92 22.74 -8.20
CA ASN A 360 -0.45 21.40 -8.55
C ASN A 360 -1.10 20.97 -9.88
N ALA A 361 -0.30 20.50 -10.86
CA ALA A 361 -0.75 20.20 -12.22
C ALA A 361 -1.95 19.23 -12.27
N LEU A 362 -2.00 18.26 -11.34
CA LEU A 362 -3.13 17.34 -11.20
C LEU A 362 -4.45 18.05 -10.85
N ARG A 363 -4.40 19.13 -10.07
CA ARG A 363 -5.61 19.87 -9.68
C ARG A 363 -6.19 20.64 -10.86
N THR A 364 -5.35 21.23 -11.70
CA THR A 364 -5.78 21.90 -12.93
C THR A 364 -6.49 20.92 -13.85
N ILE A 365 -5.92 19.72 -14.02
CA ILE A 365 -6.52 18.64 -14.79
C ILE A 365 -7.91 18.25 -14.26
N TYR A 366 -8.05 18.06 -12.94
CA TYR A 366 -9.36 17.74 -12.36
C TYR A 366 -10.38 18.89 -12.51
N LEU A 367 -9.93 20.15 -12.45
CA LEU A 367 -10.79 21.30 -12.66
C LEU A 367 -11.31 21.37 -14.11
N GLU A 368 -10.46 21.08 -15.11
CA GLU A 368 -10.87 21.06 -16.53
C GLU A 368 -11.97 20.03 -16.79
N THR A 369 -11.87 18.85 -16.19
CA THR A 369 -12.86 17.78 -16.36
C THR A 369 -14.19 18.03 -15.64
N SER A 370 -14.22 18.93 -14.63
CA SER A 370 -15.40 19.18 -13.81
C SER A 370 -16.65 19.60 -14.61
N SER A 371 -16.45 20.32 -15.71
CA SER A 371 -17.54 20.72 -16.60
C SER A 371 -18.24 19.53 -17.27
N THR A 372 -17.47 18.53 -17.70
CA THR A 372 -17.97 17.27 -18.27
C THR A 372 -18.72 16.46 -17.22
N PHE A 373 -18.17 16.33 -16.01
CA PHE A 373 -18.88 15.67 -14.90
C PHE A 373 -20.23 16.32 -14.60
N LEU A 374 -20.27 17.65 -14.48
CA LEU A 374 -21.52 18.38 -14.23
C LEU A 374 -22.55 18.15 -15.33
N LYS A 375 -22.15 18.27 -16.60
CA LYS A 375 -23.03 18.04 -17.77
C LYS A 375 -23.62 16.63 -17.77
N VAL A 376 -22.79 15.61 -17.55
CA VAL A 376 -23.23 14.22 -17.58
C VAL A 376 -24.15 13.90 -16.40
N LEU A 377 -23.79 14.32 -15.18
CA LEU A 377 -24.63 14.12 -14.00
C LEU A 377 -25.99 14.80 -14.15
N GLN A 378 -26.06 16.02 -14.69
CA GLN A 378 -27.33 16.70 -14.98
C GLN A 378 -28.20 15.93 -15.96
N SER A 379 -27.59 15.42 -17.04
CA SER A 379 -28.29 14.65 -18.08
C SER A 379 -28.84 13.32 -17.54
N HIS A 380 -28.20 12.77 -16.50
CA HIS A 380 -28.58 11.51 -15.85
C HIS A 380 -29.26 11.70 -14.48
N SER A 381 -29.71 12.93 -14.17
CA SER A 381 -30.43 13.23 -12.92
C SER A 381 -31.67 12.36 -12.71
N GLY A 382 -32.32 11.93 -13.79
CA GLY A 382 -33.48 11.02 -13.75
C GLY A 382 -33.17 9.58 -13.33
N LEU A 383 -31.89 9.18 -13.24
CA LEU A 383 -31.48 7.85 -12.77
C LEU A 383 -31.33 7.76 -11.24
N VAL A 384 -31.32 8.92 -10.56
CA VAL A 384 -31.06 9.01 -9.13
C VAL A 384 -32.33 8.64 -8.36
N SER A 385 -32.24 7.60 -7.53
CA SER A 385 -33.37 7.17 -6.70
C SER A 385 -33.44 7.94 -5.37
N SER A 386 -32.28 8.35 -4.83
CA SER A 386 -32.17 9.07 -3.56
C SER A 386 -32.43 10.59 -3.70
N PRO A 387 -33.42 11.16 -2.98
CA PRO A 387 -33.74 12.59 -3.07
C PRO A 387 -32.61 13.49 -2.55
N HIS A 388 -31.77 12.98 -1.64
CA HIS A 388 -30.63 13.72 -1.10
C HIS A 388 -29.60 14.05 -2.18
N LEU A 389 -29.31 13.12 -3.10
CA LEU A 389 -28.32 13.30 -4.15
C LEU A 389 -28.74 14.35 -5.19
N SER A 390 -30.04 14.43 -5.49
CA SER A 390 -30.59 15.50 -6.34
C SER A 390 -30.36 16.87 -5.71
N VAL A 391 -30.66 17.03 -4.42
CA VAL A 391 -30.45 18.29 -3.68
C VAL A 391 -28.97 18.67 -3.62
N GLU A 392 -28.08 17.69 -3.42
CA GLU A 392 -26.64 17.93 -3.43
C GLU A 392 -26.12 18.37 -4.80
N MET A 393 -26.65 17.79 -5.87
CA MET A 393 -26.32 18.17 -7.24
C MET A 393 -26.78 19.60 -7.55
N ASP A 394 -28.00 19.97 -7.15
CA ASP A 394 -28.52 21.32 -7.33
C ASP A 394 -27.66 22.37 -6.61
N LYS A 395 -27.27 22.07 -5.35
CA LYS A 395 -26.33 22.91 -4.58
C LYS A 395 -25.00 23.06 -5.31
N LEU A 396 -24.40 21.94 -5.74
CA LEU A 396 -23.14 21.95 -6.47
C LEU A 396 -23.23 22.76 -7.77
N HIS A 397 -24.33 22.63 -8.51
CA HIS A 397 -24.52 23.37 -9.75
C HIS A 397 -24.56 24.88 -9.51
N VAL A 398 -25.29 25.33 -8.49
CA VAL A 398 -25.33 26.75 -8.10
C VAL A 398 -23.93 27.24 -7.70
N THR A 399 -23.21 26.47 -6.88
CA THR A 399 -21.86 26.81 -6.45
C THR A 399 -20.89 26.92 -7.64
N TYR A 400 -20.92 25.95 -8.56
CA TYR A 400 -20.07 25.96 -9.76
C TYR A 400 -20.46 27.05 -10.76
N MET A 401 -21.74 27.40 -10.88
CA MET A 401 -22.20 28.51 -11.74
C MET A 401 -21.78 29.88 -11.18
N GLY A 402 -21.81 30.06 -9.85
CA GLY A 402 -21.29 31.26 -9.19
C GLY A 402 -19.78 31.44 -9.33
N THR A 403 -19.00 30.35 -9.41
CA THR A 403 -17.57 30.41 -9.74
C THR A 403 -17.28 30.46 -11.24
N ASN A 404 -18.09 29.82 -12.08
CA ASN A 404 -17.92 29.89 -13.54
C ASN A 404 -18.36 31.23 -14.12
N SER A 405 -19.20 32.03 -13.45
CA SER A 405 -19.40 33.44 -13.84
C SER A 405 -18.18 34.31 -13.56
N ARG A 406 -17.21 33.84 -12.75
CA ARG A 406 -15.84 34.41 -12.67
C ARG A 406 -14.89 33.87 -13.75
N PHE A 407 -15.13 32.67 -14.29
CA PHE A 407 -14.23 32.01 -15.26
C PHE A 407 -14.68 32.08 -16.73
N LYS A 408 -15.98 32.23 -17.03
CA LYS A 408 -16.54 32.25 -18.39
C LYS A 408 -16.54 33.62 -19.08
N SER A 409 -15.84 34.61 -18.52
CA SER A 409 -15.37 35.76 -19.30
C SER A 409 -13.99 35.50 -19.94
N SER A 410 -13.55 34.24 -20.00
CA SER A 410 -12.37 33.81 -20.76
C SER A 410 -12.83 32.90 -21.90
N GLY A 411 -13.03 33.49 -23.07
CA GLY A 411 -13.46 32.79 -24.27
C GLY A 411 -13.40 33.71 -25.48
N SER A 412 -12.22 33.74 -26.10
CA SER A 412 -11.86 34.40 -27.37
C SER A 412 -11.35 35.85 -27.30
N ALA A 413 -10.17 35.99 -27.92
CA ALA A 413 -9.45 37.19 -28.36
C ALA A 413 -8.66 37.97 -27.29
N ASP A 414 -7.34 37.86 -27.41
CA ASP A 414 -6.30 38.87 -27.17
C ASP A 414 -6.57 39.95 -26.12
N LEU A 415 -5.75 39.96 -25.06
CA LEU A 415 -4.91 41.10 -24.66
C LEU A 415 -4.36 40.90 -23.24
N SER A 416 -3.07 41.17 -23.11
CA SER A 416 -2.40 41.59 -21.89
C SER A 416 -3.19 42.67 -21.14
N SER A 417 -3.75 42.36 -19.98
CA SER A 417 -3.70 43.19 -18.75
C SER A 417 -4.61 42.60 -17.66
N SER A 418 -4.04 42.48 -16.46
CA SER A 418 -4.70 42.49 -15.15
C SER A 418 -6.22 42.74 -15.12
N ASP A 419 -7.01 41.68 -14.89
CA ASP A 419 -8.40 41.78 -14.40
C ASP A 419 -8.54 41.03 -13.06
N TYR A 420 -7.66 41.34 -12.12
CA TYR A 420 -8.11 41.49 -10.74
C TYR A 420 -9.05 42.70 -10.73
N TYR A 421 -10.15 42.67 -9.97
CA TYR A 421 -10.74 43.96 -9.56
C TYR A 421 -9.57 44.74 -8.97
N SER A 422 -9.21 45.86 -9.59
CA SER A 422 -8.15 46.69 -9.04
C SER A 422 -8.54 47.01 -7.60
N GLU A 423 -7.58 46.95 -6.66
CA GLU A 423 -7.84 47.06 -5.21
C GLU A 423 -8.69 48.30 -4.87
N ASP A 424 -8.60 49.33 -5.72
CA ASP A 424 -9.41 50.53 -5.67
C ASP A 424 -10.92 50.29 -5.89
N ILE A 425 -11.34 49.40 -6.79
CA ILE A 425 -12.75 49.04 -7.02
C ILE A 425 -13.30 48.29 -5.81
N GLU A 426 -12.51 47.38 -5.24
CA GLU A 426 -12.92 46.63 -4.06
C GLU A 426 -13.00 47.54 -2.81
N ALA A 427 -12.02 48.42 -2.63
CA ALA A 427 -12.02 49.42 -1.57
C ALA A 427 -13.22 50.37 -1.69
N GLU A 428 -13.58 50.78 -2.91
CA GLU A 428 -14.73 51.63 -3.19
C GLU A 428 -16.07 50.91 -2.91
N ALA A 429 -16.20 49.65 -3.31
CA ALA A 429 -17.37 48.82 -2.98
C ALA A 429 -17.52 48.62 -1.45
N ASN A 430 -16.42 48.38 -0.75
CA ASN A 430 -16.39 48.26 0.71
C ASN A 430 -16.76 49.58 1.39
N LEU A 431 -16.32 50.72 0.85
CA LEU A 431 -16.67 52.04 1.36
C LEU A 431 -18.19 52.25 1.32
N TYR A 432 -18.86 51.89 0.22
CA TYR A 432 -20.31 51.99 0.12
C TYR A 432 -21.04 51.10 1.14
N PHE A 433 -20.56 49.87 1.37
CA PHE A 433 -21.12 49.02 2.43
C PHE A 433 -20.86 49.57 3.84
N HIS A 434 -19.67 50.13 4.09
CA HIS A 434 -19.37 50.78 5.36
C HIS A 434 -20.27 52.01 5.60
N GLN A 435 -20.50 52.83 4.58
CA GLN A 435 -21.40 53.98 4.65
C GLN A 435 -22.85 53.55 4.92
N LEU A 436 -23.28 52.44 4.34
CA LEU A 436 -24.58 51.84 4.64
C LEU A 436 -24.64 51.37 6.09
N PHE A 437 -23.72 50.50 6.52
CA PHE A 437 -23.76 49.89 7.85
C PHE A 437 -23.49 50.86 9.00
N SER A 438 -22.77 51.96 8.74
CA SER A 438 -22.59 53.07 9.68
C SER A 438 -23.79 54.03 9.75
N GLY A 439 -24.78 53.86 8.86
CA GLY A 439 -25.98 54.71 8.79
C GLY A 439 -25.74 56.08 8.14
N GLN A 440 -24.60 56.30 7.49
CA GLN A 440 -24.32 57.53 6.73
C GLN A 440 -25.15 57.61 5.45
N VAL A 441 -25.53 56.47 4.88
CA VAL A 441 -26.38 56.36 3.69
C VAL A 441 -27.60 55.50 4.03
N THR A 442 -28.79 55.95 3.62
CA THR A 442 -30.04 55.17 3.79
C THR A 442 -30.17 54.09 2.72
N ASN A 443 -30.90 53.00 3.03
CA ASN A 443 -31.17 51.92 2.07
C ASN A 443 -31.72 52.46 0.72
N ASP A 444 -32.69 53.38 0.75
CA ASP A 444 -33.27 53.97 -0.47
C ASP A 444 -32.27 54.78 -1.30
N THR A 445 -31.26 55.36 -0.65
CA THR A 445 -30.21 56.12 -1.35
C THR A 445 -29.21 55.18 -1.98
N MET A 446 -28.83 54.10 -1.29
CA MET A 446 -27.95 53.08 -1.85
C MET A 446 -28.58 52.31 -3.00
N ILE A 447 -29.90 52.07 -2.96
CA ILE A 447 -30.62 51.38 -4.03
C ILE A 447 -30.73 52.26 -5.27
N ARG A 448 -30.97 53.58 -5.11
CA ARG A 448 -30.91 54.53 -6.22
C ARG A 448 -29.51 54.61 -6.82
N MET A 449 -28.47 54.56 -5.99
CA MET A 449 -27.09 54.50 -6.45
C MET A 449 -26.80 53.21 -7.23
N LEU A 450 -27.21 52.04 -6.72
CA LEU A 450 -27.07 50.76 -7.44
C LEU A 450 -27.83 50.75 -8.77
N ALA A 451 -29.03 51.35 -8.82
CA ALA A 451 -29.80 51.51 -10.06
C ALA A 451 -29.08 52.42 -11.06
N HIS A 452 -28.42 53.49 -10.59
CA HIS A 452 -27.60 54.37 -11.41
C HIS A 452 -26.36 53.65 -11.95
N LEU A 453 -25.61 52.94 -11.10
CA LEU A 453 -24.43 52.16 -11.48
C LEU A 453 -24.79 51.01 -12.45
N LYS A 454 -26.00 50.41 -12.31
CA LYS A 454 -26.53 49.40 -13.24
C LYS A 454 -26.82 49.97 -14.63
N ALA A 455 -27.31 51.21 -14.71
CA ALA A 455 -27.69 51.88 -15.95
C ALA A 455 -26.54 52.69 -16.59
N SER A 456 -25.41 52.84 -15.90
CA SER A 456 -24.27 53.60 -16.38
C SER A 456 -23.58 52.92 -17.57
N THR A 457 -23.08 53.73 -18.50
CA THR A 457 -22.25 53.28 -19.64
C THR A 457 -20.77 53.22 -19.29
N GLU A 458 -20.36 53.73 -18.12
CA GLU A 458 -18.98 53.75 -17.67
C GLU A 458 -18.51 52.36 -17.18
N LYS A 459 -17.39 51.88 -17.72
CA LYS A 459 -16.86 50.54 -17.42
C LYS A 459 -16.53 50.36 -15.93
N ARG A 460 -16.03 51.43 -15.28
CA ARG A 460 -15.68 51.43 -13.85
C ARG A 460 -16.92 51.27 -12.97
N GLU A 461 -17.98 52.03 -13.27
CA GLU A 461 -19.23 52.01 -12.49
C GLU A 461 -19.96 50.66 -12.59
N GLN A 462 -19.95 50.05 -13.79
CA GLN A 462 -20.45 48.69 -13.97
C GLN A 462 -19.61 47.64 -13.21
N ALA A 463 -18.30 47.83 -13.10
CA ALA A 463 -17.43 46.94 -12.33
C ALA A 463 -17.69 47.05 -10.81
N ILE A 464 -17.89 48.27 -10.30
CA ILE A 464 -18.29 48.51 -8.90
C ILE A 464 -19.64 47.84 -8.62
N PHE A 465 -20.64 48.04 -9.49
CA PHE A 465 -21.95 47.40 -9.36
C PHE A 465 -21.84 45.87 -9.28
N ARG A 466 -21.09 45.25 -10.19
CA ARG A 466 -20.89 43.79 -10.20
C ARG A 466 -20.19 43.31 -8.91
N CYS A 467 -19.16 44.02 -8.46
CA CYS A 467 -18.44 43.70 -7.23
C CYS A 467 -19.38 43.74 -6.01
N MET A 468 -20.22 44.76 -5.91
CA MET A 468 -21.19 44.89 -4.82
C MET A 468 -22.25 43.78 -4.82
N ILE A 469 -22.79 43.40 -5.98
CA ILE A 469 -23.79 42.33 -6.09
C ILE A 469 -23.17 40.96 -5.74
N VAL A 470 -21.96 40.67 -6.24
CA VAL A 470 -21.26 39.42 -5.91
C VAL A 470 -21.01 39.33 -4.42
N LYS A 471 -20.48 40.39 -3.80
CA LYS A 471 -20.27 40.43 -2.34
C LYS A 471 -21.56 40.17 -1.58
N LEU A 472 -22.65 40.84 -1.94
CA LEU A 472 -23.95 40.65 -1.30
C LEU A 472 -24.49 39.21 -1.43
N LEU A 473 -24.23 38.51 -2.53
CA LEU A 473 -24.68 37.13 -2.77
C LEU A 473 -23.79 36.06 -2.13
N THR A 474 -22.50 36.35 -1.95
CA THR A 474 -21.54 35.40 -1.36
C THR A 474 -21.41 35.52 0.15
N GLU A 475 -21.93 36.61 0.74
CA GLU A 475 -21.74 36.92 2.16
C GLU A 475 -22.56 36.02 3.09
N SER A 476 -21.93 35.58 4.19
CA SER A 476 -22.61 34.79 5.22
C SER A 476 -23.36 35.68 6.21
N PHE A 477 -24.67 35.84 5.97
CA PHE A 477 -25.57 36.61 6.84
C PHE A 477 -25.74 36.04 8.27
N ALA A 478 -25.27 34.82 8.53
CA ALA A 478 -25.43 34.15 9.83
C ALA A 478 -24.70 34.86 10.99
N LYS A 479 -23.69 35.68 10.69
CA LYS A 479 -22.89 36.41 11.69
C LYS A 479 -23.29 37.89 11.84
N TYR A 480 -24.29 38.35 11.09
CA TYR A 480 -24.64 39.77 11.05
C TYR A 480 -25.49 40.16 12.27
N PRO A 481 -25.14 41.26 12.97
CA PRO A 481 -26.05 41.91 13.92
C PRO A 481 -27.41 42.21 13.29
N VAL A 482 -28.49 42.10 14.07
CA VAL A 482 -29.89 42.22 13.62
C VAL A 482 -30.14 43.45 12.73
N ARG A 483 -29.54 44.59 13.08
CA ARG A 483 -29.66 45.84 12.32
C ARG A 483 -29.04 45.75 10.92
N GLN A 484 -27.84 45.18 10.80
CA GLN A 484 -27.15 45.03 9.52
C GLN A 484 -27.83 43.95 8.66
N LEU A 485 -28.34 42.89 9.29
CA LEU A 485 -29.13 41.87 8.62
C LEU A 485 -30.42 42.42 8.01
N GLN A 486 -31.15 43.26 8.75
CA GLN A 486 -32.35 43.94 8.24
C GLN A 486 -32.03 44.85 7.06
N MET A 487 -30.91 45.57 7.11
CA MET A 487 -30.47 46.46 6.03
C MET A 487 -30.08 45.65 4.77
N SER A 488 -29.30 44.58 4.92
CA SER A 488 -28.96 43.68 3.81
C SER A 488 -30.18 42.98 3.23
N ALA A 489 -31.16 42.56 4.06
CA ALA A 489 -32.39 41.93 3.60
C ALA A 489 -33.28 42.88 2.79
N VAL A 490 -33.37 44.16 3.18
CA VAL A 490 -34.07 45.20 2.41
C VAL A 490 -33.36 45.45 1.08
N LEU A 491 -32.02 45.54 1.09
CA LEU A 491 -31.24 45.71 -0.13
C LEU A 491 -31.47 44.53 -1.09
N PHE A 492 -31.40 43.30 -0.58
CA PHE A 492 -31.61 42.07 -1.34
C PHE A 492 -33.03 41.98 -1.90
N GLY A 493 -34.05 42.25 -1.07
CA GLY A 493 -35.44 42.19 -1.50
C GLY A 493 -35.79 43.23 -2.58
N GLN A 494 -35.10 44.36 -2.60
CA GLN A 494 -35.32 45.41 -3.59
C GLN A 494 -34.44 45.27 -4.85
N THR A 495 -33.24 44.67 -4.77
CA THR A 495 -32.41 44.39 -5.95
C THR A 495 -33.02 43.35 -6.88
N PHE A 496 -33.88 42.45 -6.39
CA PHE A 496 -34.65 41.53 -7.24
C PHE A 496 -35.95 42.14 -7.82
N ARG A 497 -36.35 43.32 -7.33
CA ARG A 497 -37.60 43.98 -7.73
C ARG A 497 -37.41 44.98 -8.90
N TYR A 498 -36.16 45.23 -9.32
CA TYR A 498 -35.73 46.13 -10.41
C TYR A 498 -34.64 45.49 -11.26
#